data_AF-A0A7S3PA37-F1
#
_entry.id   AF-A0A7S3PA37-F1
#
_cell.length_a   1.000
_cell.length_b   1.000
_cell.length_c   1.000
_cell.angle_alpha   90.00
_cell.angle_beta   90.00
_cell.angle_gamma   90.00
#
_symmetry.space_group_name_H-M   'P 1'
#
loop_
_entity.id
_entity.type
_entity.pdbx_description
1 polymer ?
#
loop_
_entity_poly.entity_id
_entity_poly.type
_entity_poly.pdbx_seq_one_letter_code
_entity_poly.pdbx_strand_id
1 'polypeptide(L)'
;RWMAFLDSILSEKQNKKPYLTFSDEVKQLGTNVGVPSAREQEEALAFFHERGFLIHMTSTEILKKIVVINPQWLIDALSKVIRDGSIHIDFHKFKTAGLEEDARSTFETALASRDFLEHVWKGEQIEFFIDLMKRTMLLSEWNREFYLIPSLLRDTYMIPETGIAGHRCVYDFSSGFLPNGVFQRLLCLCVELSSRN
;
A
#
# COMPACT_ATOMS: atom_id res chain seq x y z
N ARG A 1 17.00 26.65 -3.00
CA ARG A 1 15.83 26.49 -3.90
C ARG A 1 15.08 25.22 -3.58
N TRP A 2 15.68 24.03 -3.69
CA TRP A 2 15.03 22.77 -3.31
C TRP A 2 14.55 22.71 -1.85
N MET A 3 15.35 23.15 -0.87
CA MET A 3 14.87 23.20 0.52
C MET A 3 13.70 24.17 0.71
N ALA A 4 13.73 25.34 0.08
CA ALA A 4 12.58 26.27 0.11
C ALA A 4 11.33 25.66 -0.54
N PHE A 5 11.52 24.82 -1.57
CA PHE A 5 10.44 24.04 -2.18
C PHE A 5 9.91 22.97 -1.24
N LEU A 6 10.78 22.21 -0.56
CA LEU A 6 10.37 21.26 0.47
C LEU A 6 9.60 21.96 1.59
N ASP A 7 10.11 23.06 2.13
CA ASP A 7 9.47 23.83 3.20
C ASP A 7 8.08 24.31 2.76
N SER A 8 7.95 24.79 1.52
CA SER A 8 6.68 25.23 0.94
C SER A 8 5.67 24.08 0.76
N ILE A 9 6.13 22.87 0.44
CA ILE A 9 5.27 21.67 0.36
C ILE A 9 4.84 21.25 1.76
N LEU A 10 5.78 21.19 2.71
CA LEU A 10 5.52 20.68 4.05
C LEU A 10 4.71 21.65 4.92
N SER A 11 4.73 22.95 4.62
CA SER A 11 3.86 23.92 5.29
C SER A 11 2.37 23.64 5.08
N GLU A 12 2.00 23.00 3.97
CA GLU A 12 0.60 22.61 3.69
C GLU A 12 0.05 21.58 4.69
N LYS A 13 0.90 20.91 5.49
CA LYS A 13 0.45 20.08 6.61
C LYS A 13 -0.39 20.88 7.61
N GLN A 14 -0.14 22.19 7.75
CA GLN A 14 -0.91 23.06 8.63
C GLN A 14 -2.37 23.16 8.19
N ASN A 15 -2.65 22.98 6.89
CA ASN A 15 -4.00 22.93 6.31
C ASN A 15 -4.67 21.55 6.49
N LYS A 16 -4.09 20.66 7.32
CA LYS A 16 -4.55 19.30 7.62
C LYS A 16 -4.67 18.37 6.40
N LYS A 17 -4.09 18.75 5.25
CA LYS A 17 -3.99 17.87 4.09
C LYS A 17 -2.78 16.92 4.25
N PRO A 18 -2.96 15.59 4.15
CA PRO A 18 -1.85 14.66 4.28
C PRO A 18 -1.08 14.42 2.97
N TYR A 19 -1.64 14.87 1.84
CA TYR A 19 -1.06 14.78 0.51
C TYR A 19 -1.45 16.01 -0.34
N LEU A 20 -0.74 16.20 -1.46
CA LEU A 20 -1.00 17.23 -2.47
C LEU A 20 -1.06 16.60 -3.87
N THR A 21 -1.74 17.26 -4.80
CA THR A 21 -1.70 16.90 -6.22
C THR A 21 -0.46 17.47 -6.89
N PHE A 22 0.23 16.64 -7.69
CA PHE A 22 1.44 17.08 -8.38
C PHE A 22 1.14 18.12 -9.47
N SER A 23 0.07 17.91 -10.25
CA SER A 23 -0.25 18.74 -11.41
C SER A 23 -0.62 20.18 -11.08
N ASP A 24 -1.19 20.41 -9.90
CA ASP A 24 -1.81 21.70 -9.57
C ASP A 24 -1.07 22.33 -8.39
N GLU A 25 -1.14 21.68 -7.21
CA GLU A 25 -0.63 22.24 -5.96
C GLU A 25 0.90 22.29 -5.95
N VAL A 26 1.56 21.14 -6.15
CA VAL A 26 3.03 21.04 -6.02
C VAL A 26 3.74 21.85 -7.10
N LYS A 27 3.24 21.84 -8.34
CA LYS A 27 3.80 22.65 -9.44
C LYS A 27 3.72 24.15 -9.16
N GLN A 28 2.60 24.60 -8.59
CA GLN A 28 2.42 26.01 -8.24
C GLN A 28 3.38 26.41 -7.11
N LEU A 29 3.49 25.60 -6.06
CA LEU A 29 4.42 25.84 -4.94
C LEU A 29 5.87 25.92 -5.43
N GLY A 30 6.27 24.99 -6.30
CA GLY A 30 7.60 25.00 -6.92
C GLY A 30 7.85 26.28 -7.72
N THR A 31 6.88 26.71 -8.54
CA THR A 31 7.00 27.96 -9.30
C THR A 31 7.19 29.18 -8.39
N ASN A 32 6.43 29.26 -7.29
CA ASN A 32 6.47 30.40 -6.36
C ASN A 32 7.82 30.57 -5.65
N VAL A 33 8.54 29.47 -5.39
CA VAL A 33 9.85 29.48 -4.71
C VAL A 33 11.02 29.39 -5.71
N GLY A 34 10.73 29.64 -6.99
CA GLY A 34 11.71 29.63 -8.06
C GLY A 34 12.20 28.23 -8.37
N VAL A 35 11.33 27.25 -8.58
CA VAL A 35 11.60 25.94 -9.19
C VAL A 35 10.51 25.69 -10.23
N PRO A 36 10.43 26.46 -11.33
CA PRO A 36 9.28 26.41 -12.25
C PRO A 36 9.32 25.23 -13.22
N SER A 37 10.48 24.59 -13.39
CA SER A 37 10.64 23.45 -14.28
C SER A 37 10.02 22.19 -13.66
N ALA A 38 9.04 21.58 -14.35
CA ALA A 38 8.45 20.33 -13.91
C ALA A 38 9.48 19.22 -13.73
N ARG A 39 10.50 19.16 -14.60
CA ARG A 39 11.60 18.21 -14.49
C ARG A 39 12.43 18.45 -13.22
N GLU A 40 12.77 19.70 -12.93
CA GLU A 40 13.53 20.04 -11.72
C GLU A 40 12.72 19.72 -10.45
N GLN A 41 11.40 19.93 -10.48
CA GLN A 41 10.50 19.55 -9.39
C GLN A 41 10.45 18.03 -9.21
N GLU A 42 10.34 17.24 -10.27
CA GLU A 42 10.38 15.77 -10.20
C GLU A 42 11.72 15.26 -9.63
N GLU A 43 12.85 15.83 -10.06
CA GLU A 43 14.17 15.51 -9.52
C GLU A 43 14.29 15.86 -8.02
N ALA A 44 13.74 17.00 -7.59
CA ALA A 44 13.69 17.38 -6.18
C ALA A 44 12.80 16.44 -5.34
N LEU A 45 11.60 16.10 -5.84
CA LEU A 45 10.69 15.18 -5.17
C LEU A 45 11.29 13.78 -5.03
N ALA A 46 11.99 13.27 -6.05
CA ALA A 46 12.70 12.01 -5.97
C ALA A 46 13.75 12.03 -4.84
N PHE A 47 14.55 13.09 -4.77
CA PHE A 47 15.54 13.28 -3.70
C PHE A 47 14.91 13.33 -2.30
N PHE A 48 13.74 13.98 -2.14
CA PHE A 48 13.01 14.03 -0.87
C PHE A 48 12.37 12.70 -0.50
N HIS A 49 11.87 11.96 -1.50
CA HIS A 49 11.31 10.63 -1.35
C HIS A 49 12.36 9.64 -0.81
N GLU A 50 13.55 9.62 -1.41
CA GLU A 50 14.66 8.76 -0.97
C GLU A 50 15.08 9.01 0.49
N ARG A 51 14.86 10.24 0.98
CA ARG A 51 15.18 10.65 2.36
C ARG A 51 14.02 10.48 3.33
N GLY A 52 12.84 10.09 2.85
CA GLY A 52 11.65 9.89 3.68
C GLY A 52 11.00 11.18 4.18
N PHE A 53 11.32 12.35 3.61
CA PHE A 53 10.65 13.61 3.97
C PHE A 53 9.18 13.64 3.52
N LEU A 54 8.92 13.03 2.36
CA LEU A 54 7.63 12.85 1.74
C LEU A 54 7.65 11.54 0.92
N ILE A 55 6.51 11.10 0.40
CA ILE A 55 6.45 9.95 -0.52
C ILE A 55 5.88 10.42 -1.86
N HIS A 56 6.62 10.20 -2.94
CA HIS A 56 6.17 10.43 -4.31
C HIS A 56 6.62 9.26 -5.17
N MET A 57 5.70 8.36 -5.48
CA MET A 57 5.97 7.21 -6.33
C MET A 57 5.50 7.50 -7.75
N THR A 58 6.30 7.15 -8.75
CA THR A 58 6.06 7.54 -10.15
C THR A 58 5.88 6.34 -11.09
N SER A 59 5.71 5.14 -10.53
CA SER A 59 5.59 3.89 -11.30
C SER A 59 4.29 3.77 -12.09
N THR A 60 3.28 4.60 -11.80
CA THR A 60 1.99 4.66 -12.51
C THR A 60 1.47 6.10 -12.56
N GLU A 61 0.52 6.36 -13.46
CA GLU A 61 -0.15 7.65 -13.55
C GLU A 61 -0.98 8.00 -12.31
N ILE A 62 -1.48 7.01 -11.57
CA ILE A 62 -2.24 7.25 -10.32
C ILE A 62 -1.27 7.72 -9.23
N LEU A 63 -0.18 6.97 -9.02
CA LEU A 63 0.79 7.31 -7.98
C LEU A 63 1.54 8.62 -8.29
N LYS A 64 1.89 8.85 -9.56
CA LYS A 64 2.60 10.06 -9.99
C LYS A 64 1.84 11.34 -9.65
N LYS A 65 0.51 11.30 -9.63
CA LYS A 65 -0.36 12.45 -9.36
C LYS A 65 -0.37 12.88 -7.90
N ILE A 66 0.02 12.02 -6.96
CA ILE A 66 -0.13 12.28 -5.53
C ILE A 66 1.24 12.34 -4.85
N VAL A 67 1.51 13.46 -4.18
CA VAL A 67 2.66 13.65 -3.31
C VAL A 67 2.19 13.58 -1.87
N VAL A 68 2.52 12.49 -1.18
CA VAL A 68 2.18 12.31 0.24
C VAL A 68 3.15 13.11 1.08
N ILE A 69 2.68 14.22 1.63
CA ILE A 69 3.51 15.13 2.44
C ILE A 69 3.62 14.66 3.89
N ASN A 70 2.66 13.87 4.37
CA ASN A 70 2.70 13.23 5.69
C ASN A 70 2.85 11.71 5.58
N PRO A 71 4.08 11.16 5.58
CA PRO A 71 4.30 9.71 5.51
C PRO A 71 3.58 8.91 6.60
N GLN A 72 3.43 9.45 7.81
CA GLN A 72 2.74 8.76 8.90
C GLN A 72 1.26 8.50 8.56
N TRP A 73 0.57 9.45 7.92
CA TRP A 73 -0.82 9.25 7.48
C TRP A 73 -0.93 8.07 6.51
N LEU A 74 0.04 7.91 5.62
CA LEU A 74 0.06 6.78 4.69
C LEU A 74 0.26 5.46 5.45
N ILE A 75 1.21 5.42 6.39
CA ILE A 75 1.43 4.23 7.23
C ILE A 75 0.18 3.90 8.04
N ASP A 76 -0.50 4.89 8.61
CA ASP A 76 -1.74 4.71 9.36
C ASP A 76 -2.86 4.17 8.45
N ALA A 77 -2.93 4.61 7.19
CA ALA A 77 -3.90 4.12 6.22
C ALA A 77 -3.62 2.65 5.83
N LEU A 78 -2.38 2.31 5.50
CA LEU A 78 -1.97 0.93 5.16
C LEU A 78 -2.16 -0.01 6.35
N SER A 79 -1.77 0.42 7.55
CA SER A 79 -1.88 -0.37 8.78
C SER A 79 -3.33 -0.75 9.11
N LYS A 80 -4.33 -0.02 8.58
CA LYS A 80 -5.72 -0.39 8.83
C LYS A 80 -6.13 -1.72 8.19
N VAL A 81 -5.43 -2.15 7.15
CA VAL A 81 -5.78 -3.35 6.37
C VAL A 81 -4.76 -4.48 6.52
N ILE A 82 -3.50 -4.20 6.89
CA ILE A 82 -2.45 -5.23 7.07
C ILE A 82 -2.22 -5.67 8.52
N ARG A 83 -2.96 -5.13 9.47
CA ARG A 83 -2.81 -5.39 10.92
C ARG A 83 -3.42 -6.72 11.36
N ASP A 84 -2.95 -7.21 12.50
CA ASP A 84 -3.54 -8.36 13.19
C ASP A 84 -4.97 -8.05 13.66
N GLY A 85 -5.94 -8.78 13.09
CA GLY A 85 -7.35 -8.64 13.42
C GLY A 85 -7.73 -9.04 14.85
N SER A 86 -6.94 -9.91 15.50
CA SER A 86 -7.21 -10.38 16.86
C SER A 86 -6.84 -9.36 17.94
N ILE A 87 -5.89 -8.47 17.64
CA ILE A 87 -5.37 -7.47 18.59
C ILE A 87 -5.96 -6.09 18.32
N HIS A 88 -6.12 -5.72 17.05
CA HIS A 88 -6.28 -4.31 16.67
C HIS A 88 -7.68 -3.94 16.16
N ILE A 89 -8.62 -4.88 16.13
CA ILE A 89 -9.91 -4.68 15.47
C ILE A 89 -11.08 -4.89 16.43
N ASP A 90 -11.87 -3.83 16.54
CA ASP A 90 -13.20 -3.86 17.14
C ASP A 90 -14.23 -3.97 16.00
N PHE A 91 -14.69 -5.20 15.75
CA PHE A 91 -15.61 -5.51 14.66
C PHE A 91 -16.95 -4.77 14.78
N HIS A 92 -17.35 -4.35 15.99
CA HIS A 92 -18.59 -3.60 16.18
C HIS A 92 -18.57 -2.23 15.50
N LYS A 93 -17.39 -1.66 15.20
CA LYS A 93 -17.27 -0.41 14.46
C LYS A 93 -17.75 -0.51 13.01
N PHE A 94 -17.82 -1.71 12.46
CA PHE A 94 -18.30 -1.96 11.09
C PHE A 94 -19.81 -2.23 11.04
N LYS A 95 -20.45 -2.47 12.19
CA LYS A 95 -21.88 -2.80 12.27
C LYS A 95 -22.78 -1.69 11.72
N THR A 96 -22.44 -0.42 12.01
CA THR A 96 -23.20 0.74 11.52
C THR A 96 -23.15 0.90 10.00
N ALA A 97 -22.11 0.37 9.36
CA ALA A 97 -21.96 0.36 7.90
C ALA A 97 -22.46 -0.93 7.25
N GLY A 98 -22.94 -1.91 8.02
CA GLY A 98 -23.33 -3.22 7.49
C GLY A 98 -22.16 -4.11 7.04
N LEU A 99 -20.92 -3.78 7.43
CA LEU A 99 -19.70 -4.44 6.96
C LEU A 99 -19.05 -5.34 8.03
N GLU A 100 -19.77 -5.70 9.10
CA GLU A 100 -19.23 -6.52 10.19
C GLU A 100 -18.82 -7.93 9.71
N GLU A 101 -19.65 -8.55 8.87
CA GLU A 101 -19.36 -9.87 8.29
C GLU A 101 -18.21 -9.80 7.27
N ASP A 102 -18.19 -8.77 6.43
CA ASP A 102 -17.14 -8.56 5.43
C ASP A 102 -15.77 -8.28 6.08
N ALA A 103 -15.74 -7.47 7.14
CA ALA A 103 -14.55 -7.27 7.95
C ALA A 103 -14.08 -8.59 8.58
N ARG A 104 -14.98 -9.36 9.19
CA ARG A 104 -14.64 -10.66 9.78
C ARG A 104 -14.07 -11.63 8.75
N SER A 105 -14.75 -11.76 7.61
CA SER A 105 -14.33 -12.58 6.47
C SER A 105 -12.93 -12.17 6.00
N THR A 106 -12.65 -10.86 5.89
CA THR A 106 -11.34 -10.35 5.49
C THR A 106 -10.21 -10.82 6.41
N PHE A 107 -10.38 -10.73 7.74
CA PHE A 107 -9.34 -11.15 8.70
C PHE A 107 -9.31 -12.67 8.98
N GLU A 108 -10.29 -13.41 8.48
CA GLU A 108 -10.29 -14.88 8.51
C GLU A 108 -9.69 -15.50 7.25
N THR A 109 -9.97 -14.91 6.09
CA THR A 109 -9.63 -15.47 4.77
C THR A 109 -8.47 -14.75 4.06
N ALA A 110 -8.07 -13.58 4.56
CA ALA A 110 -7.15 -12.66 3.90
C ALA A 110 -7.67 -12.05 2.58
N LEU A 111 -8.97 -12.21 2.27
CA LEU A 111 -9.61 -11.63 1.08
C LEU A 111 -10.46 -10.43 1.48
N ALA A 112 -10.03 -9.24 1.05
CA ALA A 112 -10.73 -7.98 1.28
C ALA A 112 -11.62 -7.62 0.09
N SER A 113 -12.89 -7.30 0.34
CA SER A 113 -13.76 -6.71 -0.68
C SER A 113 -13.37 -5.25 -0.97
N ARG A 114 -13.80 -4.72 -2.12
CA ARG A 114 -13.65 -3.29 -2.42
C ARG A 114 -14.41 -2.40 -1.42
N ASP A 115 -15.62 -2.79 -1.04
CA ASP A 115 -16.47 -2.03 -0.11
C ASP A 115 -15.83 -1.92 1.28
N PHE A 116 -15.21 -3.01 1.76
CA PHE A 116 -14.43 -2.99 3.00
C PHE A 116 -13.26 -2.02 2.92
N LEU A 117 -12.46 -2.07 1.84
CA LEU A 117 -11.32 -1.18 1.65
C LEU A 117 -11.74 0.29 1.57
N GLU A 118 -12.80 0.59 0.80
CA GLU A 118 -13.38 1.93 0.72
C GLU A 118 -13.84 2.44 2.09
N HIS A 119 -14.51 1.59 2.87
CA HIS A 119 -14.97 1.95 4.20
C HIS A 119 -13.80 2.24 5.16
N VAL A 120 -12.80 1.37 5.19
CA VAL A 120 -11.63 1.49 6.07
C VAL A 120 -10.79 2.72 5.75
N TRP A 121 -10.67 3.05 4.47
CA TRP A 121 -10.01 4.26 4.00
C TRP A 121 -10.94 5.48 3.91
N LYS A 122 -12.20 5.34 4.36
CA LYS A 122 -13.21 6.41 4.43
C LYS A 122 -13.45 7.10 3.08
N GLY A 123 -13.37 6.35 1.98
CA GLY A 123 -13.52 6.86 0.62
C GLY A 123 -12.37 7.76 0.14
N GLU A 124 -11.30 7.92 0.92
CA GLU A 124 -10.13 8.70 0.50
C GLU A 124 -9.28 7.89 -0.49
N GLN A 125 -9.03 8.45 -1.67
CA GLN A 125 -8.02 8.00 -2.64
C GLN A 125 -7.90 6.47 -2.80
N ILE A 126 -9.03 5.76 -2.90
CA ILE A 126 -9.09 4.29 -2.96
C ILE A 126 -8.15 3.72 -4.03
N GLU A 127 -8.19 4.29 -5.23
CA GLU A 127 -7.36 3.86 -6.37
C GLU A 127 -5.86 4.06 -6.11
N PHE A 128 -5.49 5.12 -5.38
CA PHE A 128 -4.10 5.34 -4.98
C PHE A 128 -3.63 4.28 -4.00
N PHE A 129 -4.43 3.96 -2.98
CA PHE A 129 -4.04 2.95 -1.99
C PHE A 129 -3.96 1.55 -2.60
N ILE A 130 -4.94 1.19 -3.44
CA ILE A 130 -4.92 -0.10 -4.15
C ILE A 130 -3.68 -0.18 -5.04
N ASP A 131 -3.45 0.81 -5.90
CA ASP A 131 -2.31 0.78 -6.82
C ASP A 131 -0.99 0.79 -6.04
N LEU A 132 -0.88 1.60 -4.98
CA LEU A 132 0.30 1.61 -4.10
C LEU A 132 0.55 0.22 -3.50
N MET A 133 -0.46 -0.38 -2.88
CA MET A 133 -0.32 -1.68 -2.22
C MET A 133 0.01 -2.80 -3.22
N LYS A 134 -0.52 -2.74 -4.45
CA LYS A 134 -0.13 -3.63 -5.55
C LYS A 134 1.35 -3.46 -5.89
N ARG A 135 1.82 -2.22 -6.09
CA ARG A 135 3.24 -1.95 -6.41
C ARG A 135 4.20 -2.31 -5.29
N THR A 136 3.77 -2.21 -4.03
CA THR A 136 4.58 -2.61 -2.87
C THR A 136 4.38 -4.07 -2.47
N MET A 137 3.60 -4.84 -3.22
CA MET A 137 3.34 -6.26 -2.99
C MET A 137 2.73 -6.56 -1.60
N LEU A 138 1.90 -5.64 -1.12
CA LEU A 138 1.11 -5.79 0.11
C LEU A 138 -0.30 -6.31 -0.17
N LEU A 139 -0.74 -6.23 -1.43
CA LEU A 139 -2.06 -6.63 -1.88
C LEU A 139 -1.96 -7.14 -3.33
N SER A 140 -2.76 -8.16 -3.68
CA SER A 140 -2.94 -8.61 -5.06
C SER A 140 -4.41 -8.72 -5.41
N GLU A 141 -4.74 -8.48 -6.67
CA GLU A 141 -6.09 -8.68 -7.18
C GLU A 141 -6.37 -10.17 -7.32
N TRP A 142 -7.30 -10.69 -6.50
CA TRP A 142 -7.66 -12.11 -6.50
C TRP A 142 -8.66 -12.40 -7.62
N ASN A 143 -9.68 -11.56 -7.73
CA ASN A 143 -10.65 -11.54 -8.81
C ASN A 143 -11.27 -10.12 -8.91
N ARG A 144 -12.37 -9.97 -9.66
CA ARG A 144 -13.04 -8.67 -9.85
C ARG A 144 -13.65 -8.08 -8.57
N GLU A 145 -13.86 -8.89 -7.54
CA GLU A 145 -14.59 -8.53 -6.32
C GLU A 145 -13.67 -8.42 -5.10
N PHE A 146 -12.58 -9.21 -5.08
CA PHE A 146 -11.72 -9.38 -3.91
C PHE A 146 -10.24 -9.13 -4.19
N TYR A 147 -9.57 -8.66 -3.15
CA TYR A 147 -8.14 -8.47 -3.08
C TYR A 147 -7.53 -9.36 -1.99
N LEU A 148 -6.48 -10.10 -2.33
CA LEU A 148 -5.68 -10.85 -1.37
C LEU A 148 -4.75 -9.90 -0.62
N ILE A 149 -4.74 -9.96 0.72
CA ILE A 149 -3.78 -9.29 1.60
C ILE A 149 -2.92 -10.37 2.28
N PRO A 150 -1.77 -10.76 1.71
CA PRO A 150 -1.06 -11.97 2.14
C PRO A 150 -0.58 -11.95 3.58
N SER A 151 -0.40 -10.78 4.19
CA SER A 151 0.00 -10.66 5.60
C SER A 151 -1.09 -11.09 6.59
N LEU A 152 -2.34 -11.24 6.13
CA LEU A 152 -3.46 -11.72 6.95
C LEU A 152 -3.62 -13.25 6.91
N LEU A 153 -2.88 -13.95 6.04
CA LEU A 153 -2.94 -15.40 5.96
C LEU A 153 -2.42 -16.02 7.26
N ARG A 154 -3.11 -17.06 7.73
CA ARG A 154 -2.75 -17.80 8.94
C ARG A 154 -1.95 -19.05 8.59
N ASP A 155 -0.97 -19.38 9.42
CA ASP A 155 -0.18 -20.62 9.33
C ASP A 155 -0.96 -21.83 9.86
N THR A 156 -2.11 -22.13 9.26
CA THR A 156 -3.02 -23.20 9.75
C THR A 156 -2.98 -24.48 8.92
N TYR A 157 -2.21 -24.52 7.83
CA TYR A 157 -2.17 -25.68 6.95
C TYR A 157 -0.98 -26.59 7.26
N MET A 158 -1.28 -27.78 7.77
CA MET A 158 -0.36 -28.90 7.76
C MET A 158 -0.31 -29.45 6.33
N ILE A 159 0.80 -29.22 5.61
CA ILE A 159 1.03 -29.89 4.33
C ILE A 159 1.21 -31.39 4.65
N PRO A 160 0.36 -32.30 4.13
CA PRO A 160 0.59 -33.72 4.32
C PRO A 160 1.96 -34.09 3.76
N GLU A 161 2.83 -34.69 4.58
CA GLU A 161 4.16 -35.16 4.12
C GLU A 161 4.05 -36.18 2.97
N THR A 162 2.89 -36.80 2.84
CA THR A 162 2.57 -37.80 1.84
C THR A 162 1.82 -37.19 0.66
N GLY A 163 2.47 -37.07 -0.50
CA GLY A 163 1.75 -37.03 -1.78
C GLY A 163 2.12 -35.97 -2.80
N ILE A 164 3.40 -35.64 -3.00
CA ILE A 164 3.81 -34.89 -4.20
C ILE A 164 4.69 -35.79 -5.08
N ALA A 165 4.09 -36.33 -6.13
CA ALA A 165 4.79 -36.99 -7.23
C ALA A 165 5.41 -35.91 -8.15
N GLY A 166 6.64 -36.12 -8.60
CA GLY A 166 7.34 -35.18 -9.50
C GLY A 166 8.72 -34.75 -9.00
N HIS A 167 9.37 -33.86 -9.75
CA HIS A 167 10.68 -33.30 -9.38
C HIS A 167 10.54 -32.34 -8.19
N ARG A 168 11.46 -32.44 -7.23
CA ARG A 168 11.51 -31.58 -6.05
C ARG A 168 12.67 -30.60 -6.18
N CYS A 169 12.39 -29.33 -5.92
CA CYS A 169 13.40 -28.29 -5.73
C CYS A 169 13.26 -27.77 -4.29
N VAL A 170 14.32 -27.88 -3.50
CA VAL A 170 14.35 -27.42 -2.11
C VAL A 170 15.37 -26.30 -2.00
N TYR A 171 14.92 -25.14 -1.52
CA TYR A 171 15.78 -24.01 -1.18
C TYR A 171 15.90 -23.95 0.34
N ASP A 172 17.11 -24.16 0.85
CA ASP A 172 17.41 -24.09 2.28
C ASP A 172 18.03 -22.73 2.63
N PHE A 173 17.39 -22.03 3.57
CA PHE A 173 17.84 -20.74 4.10
C PHE A 173 18.40 -20.85 5.52
N SER A 174 18.61 -22.07 6.04
CA SER A 174 19.10 -22.33 7.40
C SER A 174 20.44 -21.66 7.73
N SER A 175 21.32 -21.52 6.72
CA SER A 175 22.63 -20.86 6.86
C SER A 175 22.61 -19.36 6.54
N GLY A 176 21.44 -18.78 6.27
CA GLY A 176 21.28 -17.41 5.81
C GLY A 176 20.14 -16.68 6.50
N PHE A 177 19.72 -15.56 5.91
CA PHE A 177 18.57 -14.78 6.37
C PHE A 177 17.44 -14.87 5.36
N LEU A 178 16.26 -15.26 5.83
CA LEU A 178 15.02 -15.22 5.06
C LEU A 178 14.14 -14.09 5.59
N PRO A 179 13.94 -12.98 4.86
CA PRO A 179 13.04 -11.92 5.30
C PRO A 179 11.60 -12.42 5.44
N ASN A 180 10.92 -12.06 6.53
CA ASN A 180 9.54 -12.48 6.82
C ASN A 180 8.55 -12.22 5.66
N GLY A 181 8.77 -11.14 4.91
CA GLY A 181 7.89 -10.76 3.78
C GLY A 181 8.12 -11.52 2.48
N VAL A 182 9.10 -12.43 2.38
CA VAL A 182 9.40 -13.11 1.10
C VAL A 182 8.21 -13.91 0.58
N PHE A 183 7.59 -14.74 1.43
CA PHE A 183 6.45 -15.56 1.02
C PHE A 183 5.21 -14.73 0.72
N GLN A 184 4.96 -13.66 1.49
CA GLN A 184 3.85 -12.74 1.24
C GLN A 184 3.96 -12.12 -0.16
N ARG A 185 5.15 -11.65 -0.54
CA ARG A 185 5.41 -11.08 -1.87
C ARG A 185 5.35 -12.13 -2.97
N LEU A 186 5.86 -13.34 -2.71
CA LEU A 186 5.77 -14.46 -3.65
C LEU A 186 4.32 -14.82 -3.95
N LEU A 187 3.45 -14.85 -2.94
CA LEU A 187 2.03 -15.12 -3.12
C LEU A 187 1.34 -14.06 -3.99
N CYS A 188 1.64 -12.77 -3.78
CA CYS A 188 1.17 -11.71 -4.68
C CYS A 188 1.60 -11.97 -6.14
N LEU A 189 2.87 -12.35 -6.38
CA LEU A 189 3.34 -12.69 -7.73
C LEU A 189 2.60 -13.89 -8.31
N CYS A 190 2.40 -14.95 -7.52
CA CYS A 190 1.68 -16.14 -7.98
C CYS A 190 0.24 -15.81 -8.38
N VAL A 191 -0.48 -15.02 -7.57
CA VAL A 191 -1.84 -14.57 -7.89
C VAL A 191 -1.84 -13.75 -9.18
N GLU A 192 -0.97 -12.75 -9.29
CA GLU A 192 -0.88 -11.91 -10.48
C GLU A 192 -0.53 -12.71 -11.75
N LEU A 193 0.31 -13.73 -11.66
CA LEU A 193 0.65 -14.59 -12.79
C LEU A 193 -0.48 -15.56 -13.15
N SER A 194 -1.19 -16.08 -12.14
CA SER A 194 -2.31 -17.00 -12.36
C SER A 194 -3.49 -16.35 -13.07
N SER A 195 -3.72 -15.05 -12.87
CA SER A 195 -4.81 -14.29 -13.50
C SER A 195 -4.53 -13.88 -14.95
N ARG A 196 -3.32 -14.13 -15.47
CA ARG A 196 -2.91 -13.84 -16.86
C ARG A 196 -3.10 -15.02 -17.81
N ASN A 197 -3.40 -16.21 -17.29
CA ASN A 197 -3.68 -17.43 -18.06
C ASN A 197 -5.18 -17.67 -18.16
#